data_AF-A0A120GPS6-F1
#
_entry.id   AF-A0A120GPS6-F1
#
_cell.length_a   1.000
_cell.length_b   1.000
_cell.length_c   1.000
_cell.angle_alpha   90.00
_cell.angle_beta   90.00
_cell.angle_gamma   90.00
#
_symmetry.space_group_name_H-M   'P 1'
#
loop_
_entity.id
_entity.type
_entity.pdbx_description
1 polymer ?
#
loop_
_entity_poly.entity_id
_entity_poly.type
_entity_poly.pdbx_seq_one_letter_code
_entity_poly.pdbx_strand_id
1 'polypeptide(L)'
;MKAFFIQKLEGLLLLGLGLMIFKLYVSGHLTKLIAPKMVPYALAALLAFFVVSLLRLKKQKQVRNHCDCHSHGESSSSVLVLKYSLFFIPILLGFILTDFTLSGEVLAKRGMAQQQTQKKSSNDAGKHVNQEKITVTDENYFEVLDDLLNNLDTIEGKEIELSGFVYRENSFTKKQVAISRLAMSCCVVDATLYGYMVNGHVSGMKTNDWYTITGTLKKGSYKGESVPVINLKDAEKIKAPKEVYLYENVQIIQ
;
A
#
# COMPACT_ATOMS: atom_id res chain seq x y z
N MET A 1 -39.04 -14.12 -17.57
CA MET A 1 -38.15 -13.18 -18.30
C MET A 1 -37.13 -12.50 -17.37
N LYS A 2 -37.54 -11.95 -16.21
CA LYS A 2 -36.64 -11.28 -15.25
C LYS A 2 -35.49 -12.18 -14.74
N ALA A 3 -35.77 -13.41 -14.29
CA ALA A 3 -34.74 -14.33 -13.78
C ALA A 3 -33.65 -14.70 -14.82
N PHE A 4 -34.04 -14.82 -16.09
CA PHE A 4 -33.12 -15.10 -17.20
C PHE A 4 -32.19 -13.92 -17.51
N PHE A 5 -32.72 -12.69 -17.42
CA PHE A 5 -31.95 -11.46 -17.60
C PHE A 5 -30.95 -11.23 -16.45
N ILE A 6 -31.39 -11.50 -15.22
CA ILE A 6 -30.59 -11.43 -13.99
C ILE A 6 -29.37 -12.38 -14.07
N GLN A 7 -29.58 -13.65 -14.47
CA GLN A 7 -28.47 -14.60 -14.57
C GLN A 7 -27.44 -14.26 -15.67
N LYS A 8 -27.86 -13.65 -16.79
CA LYS A 8 -26.94 -13.13 -17.82
C LYS A 8 -26.11 -11.97 -17.30
N LEU A 9 -26.77 -11.04 -16.60
CA LEU A 9 -26.13 -9.87 -16.05
C LEU A 9 -25.05 -10.26 -15.03
N GLU A 10 -25.33 -11.24 -14.16
CA GLU A 10 -24.36 -11.77 -13.20
C GLU A 10 -23.15 -12.42 -13.87
N GLY A 11 -23.37 -13.24 -14.90
CA GLY A 11 -22.27 -13.83 -15.68
C GLY A 11 -21.41 -12.78 -16.39
N LEU A 12 -22.04 -11.73 -16.92
CA LEU A 12 -21.36 -10.62 -17.60
C LEU A 12 -20.57 -9.74 -16.63
N LEU A 13 -21.11 -9.47 -15.43
CA LEU A 13 -20.41 -8.71 -14.39
C LEU A 13 -19.17 -9.45 -13.89
N LEU A 14 -19.28 -10.76 -13.63
CA LEU A 14 -18.13 -11.58 -13.22
C LEU A 14 -17.06 -11.65 -14.33
N LEU A 15 -17.49 -11.77 -15.58
CA LEU A 15 -16.59 -11.71 -16.73
C LEU A 15 -15.88 -10.35 -16.81
N GLY A 16 -16.63 -9.26 -16.64
CA GLY A 16 -16.08 -7.90 -16.61
C GLY A 16 -15.03 -7.70 -15.52
N LEU A 17 -15.29 -8.21 -14.31
CA LEU A 17 -14.33 -8.16 -13.21
C LEU A 17 -13.07 -8.98 -13.51
N GLY A 18 -13.21 -10.17 -14.09
CA GLY A 18 -12.08 -10.96 -14.56
C GLY A 18 -11.26 -10.21 -15.63
N LEU A 19 -11.91 -9.68 -16.66
CA LEU A 19 -11.24 -8.92 -17.72
C LEU A 19 -10.54 -7.66 -17.17
N MET A 20 -11.10 -7.00 -16.15
CA MET A 20 -10.45 -5.89 -15.47
C MET A 20 -9.13 -6.32 -14.80
N ILE A 21 -9.15 -7.42 -14.04
CA ILE A 21 -7.95 -7.97 -13.38
C ILE A 21 -6.91 -8.38 -14.44
N PHE A 22 -7.35 -9.02 -15.52
CA PHE A 22 -6.48 -9.39 -16.63
C PHE A 22 -5.84 -8.17 -17.31
N LYS A 23 -6.62 -7.11 -17.57
CA LYS A 23 -6.13 -5.82 -18.10
C LYS A 23 -5.03 -5.26 -17.19
N LEU A 24 -5.25 -5.22 -15.88
CA LEU A 24 -4.30 -4.71 -14.89
C LEU A 24 -3.01 -5.54 -14.81
N TYR A 25 -3.13 -6.86 -14.95
CA TYR A 25 -1.98 -7.77 -14.98
C TYR A 25 -1.11 -7.52 -16.21
N VAL A 26 -1.71 -7.49 -17.41
CA VAL A 26 -0.98 -7.27 -18.67
C VAL A 26 -0.41 -5.85 -18.75
N SER A 27 -1.11 -4.84 -18.21
CA SER A 27 -0.61 -3.47 -18.19
C SER A 27 0.51 -3.24 -17.18
N GLY A 28 0.78 -4.18 -16.28
CA GLY A 28 1.74 -4.01 -15.19
C GLY A 28 1.31 -3.01 -14.11
N HIS A 29 0.04 -2.59 -14.10
CA HIS A 29 -0.50 -1.72 -13.05
C HIS A 29 -0.96 -2.52 -11.81
N LEU A 30 -1.06 -3.85 -11.92
CA LEU A 30 -1.51 -4.69 -10.81
C LEU A 30 -0.60 -4.57 -9.58
N THR A 31 0.72 -4.59 -9.75
CA THR A 31 1.69 -4.47 -8.63
C THR A 31 1.71 -3.08 -7.99
N LYS A 32 1.13 -2.07 -8.65
CA LYS A 32 0.92 -0.73 -8.06
C LYS A 32 -0.30 -0.68 -7.13
N LEU A 33 -1.19 -1.66 -7.21
CA LEU A 33 -2.43 -1.73 -6.42
C LEU A 33 -2.37 -2.80 -5.33
N ILE A 34 -1.65 -3.89 -5.58
CA ILE A 34 -1.50 -5.01 -4.65
C ILE A 34 -0.03 -5.39 -4.47
N ALA A 35 0.31 -5.94 -3.31
CA ALA A 35 1.66 -6.40 -3.06
C ALA A 35 2.03 -7.55 -4.02
N PRO A 36 3.30 -7.66 -4.49
CA PRO A 36 3.75 -8.72 -5.39
C PRO A 36 3.39 -10.13 -4.90
N LYS A 37 3.48 -10.38 -3.58
CA LYS A 37 3.07 -11.65 -2.96
C LYS A 37 1.58 -11.99 -3.12
N MET A 38 0.73 -10.99 -3.38
CA MET A 38 -0.71 -11.17 -3.58
C MET A 38 -1.12 -11.44 -5.04
N VAL A 39 -0.20 -11.23 -5.99
CA VAL A 39 -0.43 -11.48 -7.43
C VAL A 39 -0.93 -12.90 -7.74
N PRO A 40 -0.38 -14.00 -7.19
CA PRO A 40 -0.89 -15.34 -7.49
C PRO A 40 -2.36 -15.53 -7.09
N TYR A 41 -2.79 -14.93 -5.97
CA TYR A 41 -4.19 -14.99 -5.53
C TYR A 41 -5.10 -14.20 -6.47
N ALA A 42 -4.65 -13.06 -6.99
CA ALA A 42 -5.39 -12.29 -7.99
C ALA A 42 -5.57 -13.08 -9.30
N LEU A 43 -4.56 -13.84 -9.74
CA LEU A 43 -4.66 -14.72 -10.91
C LEU A 43 -5.58 -15.93 -10.65
N ALA A 44 -5.55 -16.50 -9.45
CA ALA A 44 -6.50 -17.54 -9.07
C ALA A 44 -7.96 -17.02 -9.08
N ALA A 45 -8.19 -15.80 -8.59
CA ALA A 45 -9.50 -15.15 -8.64
C ALA A 45 -9.96 -14.89 -10.09
N LEU A 46 -9.06 -14.44 -10.97
CA LEU A 46 -9.32 -14.29 -12.40
C LEU A 46 -9.85 -15.60 -13.01
N LEU A 47 -9.16 -16.72 -12.76
CA LEU A 47 -9.57 -18.04 -13.25
C LEU A 47 -10.93 -18.45 -12.68
N ALA A 48 -11.15 -18.26 -11.38
CA ALA A 48 -12.41 -18.58 -10.74
C ALA A 48 -13.59 -17.78 -11.33
N PHE A 49 -13.43 -16.47 -11.53
CA PHE A 49 -14.44 -15.62 -12.15
C PHE A 49 -14.74 -16.03 -13.59
N PHE A 50 -13.71 -16.40 -14.35
CA PHE A 50 -13.88 -16.88 -15.72
C PHE A 50 -14.65 -18.21 -15.77
N VAL A 51 -14.29 -19.17 -14.93
CA VAL A 51 -14.97 -20.48 -14.84
C VAL A 51 -16.44 -20.31 -14.42
N VAL A 52 -16.71 -19.55 -13.35
CA VAL A 52 -18.07 -19.30 -12.86
C VAL A 52 -18.91 -18.56 -13.90
N SER A 53 -18.32 -17.58 -14.61
CA SER A 53 -18.99 -16.88 -15.70
C SER A 53 -19.40 -17.84 -16.82
N LEU A 54 -18.48 -18.69 -17.29
CA LEU A 54 -18.77 -19.69 -18.33
C LEU A 54 -19.83 -20.71 -17.89
N LEU A 55 -19.79 -21.20 -16.65
CA LEU A 55 -20.79 -22.13 -16.13
C LEU A 55 -22.20 -21.51 -16.09
N ARG A 56 -22.31 -20.24 -15.68
CA ARG A 56 -23.58 -19.50 -15.65
C ARG A 56 -24.14 -19.25 -17.05
N LEU A 57 -23.27 -18.91 -18.02
CA LEU A 57 -23.67 -18.73 -19.43
C LEU A 57 -24.04 -20.06 -20.12
N LYS A 58 -23.39 -21.17 -19.76
CA LYS A 58 -23.69 -22.51 -20.32
C LYS A 58 -24.97 -23.12 -19.74
N LYS A 59 -25.17 -23.06 -18.41
CA LYS A 59 -26.36 -23.62 -17.74
C LYS A 59 -27.66 -22.96 -18.22
N GLN A 60 -27.57 -21.72 -18.70
CA GLN A 60 -28.66 -21.00 -19.34
C GLN A 60 -29.13 -21.62 -20.67
N LYS A 61 -28.29 -22.38 -21.38
CA LYS A 61 -28.68 -23.04 -22.64
C LYS A 61 -29.54 -24.29 -22.43
N GLN A 62 -29.61 -24.82 -21.20
CA GLN A 62 -30.18 -26.13 -20.89
C GLN A 62 -31.52 -26.09 -20.11
N VAL A 63 -32.06 -24.90 -19.79
CA VAL A 63 -33.40 -24.77 -19.17
C VAL A 63 -34.46 -24.63 -20.28
N ARG A 64 -34.64 -25.70 -21.05
CA ARG A 64 -35.94 -26.13 -21.55
C ARG A 64 -36.09 -27.57 -21.06
N ASN A 65 -37.15 -27.81 -20.30
CA ASN A 65 -37.64 -29.09 -19.77
C ASN A 65 -37.11 -29.45 -18.36
N HIS A 66 -37.80 -28.99 -17.31
CA HIS A 66 -38.83 -29.77 -16.62
C HIS A 66 -39.34 -28.95 -15.43
N CYS A 67 -40.64 -29.08 -15.14
CA CYS A 67 -41.28 -28.44 -13.99
C CYS A 67 -40.73 -29.07 -12.71
N ASP A 68 -40.22 -28.26 -11.78
CA ASP A 68 -40.42 -28.57 -10.36
C ASP A 68 -40.26 -27.35 -9.46
N CYS A 69 -41.04 -27.40 -8.38
CA CYS A 69 -41.42 -26.30 -7.50
C CYS A 69 -40.24 -25.55 -6.85
N HIS A 70 -40.15 -24.23 -7.02
CA HIS A 70 -39.35 -23.38 -6.13
C HIS A 70 -40.05 -22.06 -5.79
N SER A 71 -40.14 -21.81 -4.49
CA SER A 71 -40.53 -20.57 -3.84
C SER A 71 -39.66 -19.40 -4.30
N HIS A 72 -40.21 -18.52 -5.12
CA HIS A 72 -39.59 -17.26 -5.45
C HIS A 72 -40.02 -16.19 -4.44
N GLY A 73 -39.15 -15.90 -3.47
CA GLY A 73 -39.23 -14.63 -2.74
C GLY A 73 -39.03 -13.48 -3.74
N GLU A 74 -40.05 -12.65 -3.92
CA GLU A 74 -39.98 -11.42 -4.71
C GLU A 74 -38.97 -10.45 -4.07
N SER A 75 -37.77 -10.33 -4.64
CA SER A 75 -36.91 -9.19 -4.32
C SER A 75 -37.41 -7.96 -5.09
N SER A 76 -37.81 -6.91 -4.37
CA SER A 76 -38.22 -5.61 -4.94
C SER A 76 -37.20 -5.06 -5.94
N SER A 77 -37.68 -4.39 -7.00
CA SER A 77 -36.87 -3.85 -8.11
C SER A 77 -35.76 -2.90 -7.64
N SER A 78 -35.97 -2.16 -6.55
CA SER A 78 -34.97 -1.23 -6.00
C SER A 78 -33.79 -1.96 -5.34
N VAL A 79 -34.05 -3.11 -4.70
CA VAL A 79 -33.00 -3.95 -4.10
C VAL A 79 -32.13 -4.58 -5.18
N LEU A 80 -32.74 -4.91 -6.34
CA LEU A 80 -32.02 -5.46 -7.48
C LEU A 80 -31.05 -4.43 -8.10
N VAL A 81 -31.51 -3.20 -8.29
CA VAL A 81 -30.67 -2.09 -8.80
C VAL A 81 -29.52 -1.80 -7.85
N LEU A 82 -29.78 -1.76 -6.54
CA LEU A 82 -28.74 -1.53 -5.53
C LEU A 82 -27.66 -2.60 -5.55
N LYS A 83 -28.03 -3.88 -5.66
CA LYS A 83 -27.09 -5.01 -5.72
C LYS A 83 -26.16 -4.95 -6.93
N TYR A 84 -26.69 -4.69 -8.13
CA TYR A 84 -25.86 -4.67 -9.34
C TYR A 84 -25.04 -3.39 -9.49
N SER A 85 -25.57 -2.25 -9.03
CA SER A 85 -24.84 -0.99 -8.96
C SER A 85 -23.55 -1.14 -8.15
N LEU A 86 -23.61 -1.86 -7.02
CA LEU A 86 -22.46 -2.13 -6.15
C LEU A 86 -21.28 -2.81 -6.88
N PHE A 87 -21.55 -3.69 -7.85
CA PHE A 87 -20.52 -4.38 -8.63
C PHE A 87 -20.15 -3.67 -9.93
N PHE A 88 -21.12 -2.98 -10.55
CA PHE A 88 -20.89 -2.25 -11.79
C PHE A 88 -19.99 -1.03 -11.57
N ILE A 89 -20.16 -0.32 -10.44
CA ILE A 89 -19.36 0.87 -10.12
C ILE A 89 -17.86 0.53 -10.08
N PRO A 90 -17.37 -0.44 -9.28
CA PRO A 90 -15.94 -0.80 -9.26
C PRO A 90 -15.39 -1.23 -10.61
N ILE A 91 -16.19 -1.93 -11.45
CA ILE A 91 -15.76 -2.36 -12.78
C ILE A 91 -15.60 -1.14 -13.70
N LEU A 92 -16.61 -0.29 -13.77
CA LEU A 92 -16.57 0.93 -14.57
C LEU A 92 -15.39 1.81 -14.13
N LEU A 93 -15.24 1.97 -12.83
CA LEU A 93 -14.16 2.74 -12.23
C LEU A 93 -12.80 2.11 -12.52
N GLY A 94 -12.65 0.79 -12.39
CA GLY A 94 -11.39 0.10 -12.68
C GLY A 94 -11.00 0.10 -14.16
N PHE A 95 -11.97 0.19 -15.07
CA PHE A 95 -11.70 0.35 -16.50
C PHE A 95 -11.32 1.80 -16.89
N ILE A 96 -11.92 2.80 -16.25
CA ILE A 96 -11.70 4.23 -16.53
C ILE A 96 -10.51 4.82 -15.74
N LEU A 97 -10.36 4.47 -14.46
CA LEU A 97 -9.43 5.07 -13.49
C LEU A 97 -8.10 4.31 -13.33
N THR A 98 -7.57 3.67 -14.38
CA THR A 98 -6.31 2.90 -14.29
C THR A 98 -5.07 3.71 -13.88
N ASP A 99 -5.17 5.04 -13.90
CA ASP A 99 -4.05 5.96 -13.61
C ASP A 99 -4.10 6.57 -12.20
N PHE A 100 -5.07 6.19 -11.35
CA PHE A 100 -5.10 6.62 -9.96
C PHE A 100 -4.08 5.81 -9.15
N THR A 101 -2.80 6.10 -9.34
CA THR A 101 -1.85 5.92 -8.25
C THR A 101 -2.31 6.87 -7.15
N LEU A 102 -2.78 6.35 -6.02
CA LEU A 102 -2.98 7.20 -4.85
C LEU A 102 -1.58 7.75 -4.49
N SER A 103 -1.32 8.96 -4.98
CA SER A 103 -0.06 9.65 -4.76
C SER A 103 0.19 9.80 -3.27
N GLY A 104 1.46 9.85 -2.87
CA GLY A 104 1.88 9.98 -1.47
C GLY A 104 1.09 11.05 -0.72
N GLU A 105 0.66 12.12 -1.39
CA GLU A 105 -0.19 13.18 -0.83
C GLU A 105 -1.50 12.69 -0.17
N VAL A 106 -2.23 11.78 -0.83
CA VAL A 106 -3.55 11.32 -0.34
C VAL A 106 -3.37 10.43 0.88
N LEU A 107 -2.34 9.59 0.88
CA LEU A 107 -2.00 8.74 2.02
C LEU A 107 -1.37 9.54 3.15
N ALA A 108 -0.57 10.56 2.82
CA ALA A 108 0.10 11.37 3.81
C ALA A 108 -0.87 12.32 4.56
N LYS A 109 -2.06 12.58 4.00
CA LYS A 109 -3.16 13.19 4.76
C LYS A 109 -3.71 12.30 5.88
N ARG A 110 -3.46 10.98 5.85
CA ARG A 110 -3.82 10.06 6.94
C ARG A 110 -2.86 10.12 8.13
N GLY A 111 -1.75 10.85 8.00
CA GLY A 111 -0.70 10.96 9.01
C GLY A 111 0.38 9.87 8.89
N MET A 112 1.48 10.05 9.60
CA MET A 112 2.52 9.03 9.74
C MET A 112 2.05 7.91 10.67
N ALA A 113 2.50 6.69 10.43
CA ALA A 113 2.34 5.61 11.40
C ALA A 113 2.90 6.06 12.74
N GLN A 114 2.15 5.83 13.82
CA GLN A 114 2.71 5.99 15.16
C GLN A 114 3.74 4.88 15.33
N GLN A 115 5.00 5.23 15.17
CA GLN A 115 6.15 4.35 15.35
C GLN A 115 6.28 4.03 16.83
N GLN A 116 5.41 3.17 17.33
CA GLN A 116 5.51 2.68 18.68
C GLN A 116 6.82 1.91 18.79
N THR A 117 7.70 2.35 19.70
CA THR A 117 8.75 1.49 20.26
C THR A 117 8.06 0.29 20.89
N GLN A 118 7.86 -0.78 20.12
CA GLN A 118 7.66 -2.08 20.73
C GLN A 118 8.98 -2.38 21.42
N LYS A 119 9.02 -2.22 22.75
CA LYS A 119 10.11 -2.77 23.56
C LYS A 119 10.14 -4.27 23.33
N LYS A 120 10.85 -4.71 22.29
CA LYS A 120 11.23 -6.08 22.09
C LYS A 120 12.21 -6.38 23.22
N SER A 121 11.75 -7.13 24.21
CA SER A 121 12.61 -7.60 25.28
C SER A 121 13.55 -8.66 24.70
N SER A 122 14.73 -8.23 24.27
CA SER A 122 15.86 -9.09 23.99
C SER A 122 17.09 -8.22 23.85
N ASN A 123 18.19 -8.65 24.47
CA ASN A 123 19.54 -8.09 24.31
C ASN A 123 20.05 -8.28 22.86
N ASP A 124 19.31 -7.77 21.88
CA ASP A 124 19.74 -7.73 20.48
C ASP A 124 20.36 -6.36 20.26
N ALA A 125 21.66 -6.33 19.98
CA ALA A 125 22.41 -5.09 19.82
C ALA A 125 21.97 -4.28 18.60
N GLY A 126 21.05 -4.80 17.77
CA GLY A 126 20.66 -4.24 16.48
C GLY A 126 21.75 -4.51 15.44
N LYS A 127 21.39 -4.99 14.26
CA LYS A 127 22.35 -5.40 13.24
C LYS A 127 23.16 -4.23 12.68
N HIS A 128 22.58 -3.03 12.65
CA HIS A 128 23.19 -1.83 12.09
C HIS A 128 23.86 -0.92 13.13
N VAL A 129 23.77 -1.29 14.41
CA VAL A 129 24.23 -0.45 15.52
C VAL A 129 25.76 -0.44 15.67
N ASN A 130 26.52 -1.30 15.01
CA ASN A 130 27.99 -1.22 15.06
C ASN A 130 28.62 -0.49 13.87
N GLN A 131 27.82 0.01 12.93
CA GLN A 131 28.33 0.67 11.72
C GLN A 131 28.50 2.18 11.94
N GLU A 132 29.62 2.76 11.51
CA GLU A 132 29.83 4.22 11.55
C GLU A 132 28.95 4.95 10.53
N LYS A 133 28.71 4.32 9.37
CA LYS A 133 27.81 4.77 8.31
C LYS A 133 26.73 3.74 8.04
N ILE A 134 25.47 4.14 8.18
CA ILE A 134 24.28 3.32 7.92
C ILE A 134 23.70 3.72 6.57
N THR A 135 23.60 2.76 5.64
CA THR A 135 22.95 2.97 4.34
C THR A 135 21.59 2.29 4.36
N VAL A 136 20.52 3.07 4.17
CA VAL A 136 19.15 2.59 4.14
C VAL A 136 18.74 2.29 2.70
N THR A 137 18.34 1.05 2.50
CA THR A 137 17.84 0.45 1.25
C THR A 137 16.38 0.05 1.44
N ASP A 138 15.70 -0.35 0.36
CA ASP A 138 14.29 -0.75 0.45
C ASP A 138 14.14 -2.06 1.25
N GLU A 139 15.16 -2.92 1.26
CA GLU A 139 15.17 -4.23 1.93
C GLU A 139 15.41 -4.13 3.43
N ASN A 140 16.27 -3.20 3.88
CA ASN A 140 16.61 -3.02 5.29
C ASN A 140 15.90 -1.81 5.94
N TYR A 141 14.99 -1.13 5.22
CA TYR A 141 14.33 0.08 5.70
C TYR A 141 13.70 -0.10 7.09
N PHE A 142 12.88 -1.15 7.27
CA PHE A 142 12.22 -1.41 8.55
C PHE A 142 13.18 -1.92 9.62
N GLU A 143 14.19 -2.70 9.24
CA GLU A 143 15.22 -3.20 10.16
C GLU A 143 16.03 -2.04 10.74
N VAL A 144 16.50 -1.12 9.89
CA VAL A 144 17.20 0.08 10.33
C VAL A 144 16.27 0.95 11.19
N LEU A 145 15.02 1.17 10.77
CA LEU A 145 14.09 1.98 11.54
C LEU A 145 13.86 1.41 12.95
N ASP A 146 13.67 0.09 13.08
CA ASP A 146 13.52 -0.59 14.37
C ASP A 146 14.80 -0.49 15.22
N ASP A 147 15.97 -0.71 14.61
CA ASP A 147 17.27 -0.55 15.27
C ASP A 147 17.43 0.87 15.84
N LEU A 148 17.08 1.91 15.07
CA LEU A 148 17.19 3.29 15.51
C LEU A 148 16.21 3.65 16.63
N LEU A 149 15.00 3.09 16.61
CA LEU A 149 13.98 3.34 17.64
C LEU A 149 14.33 2.65 18.96
N ASN A 150 14.88 1.44 18.89
CA ASN A 150 15.19 0.62 20.07
C ASN A 150 16.58 0.92 20.67
N ASN A 151 17.51 1.46 19.88
CA ASN A 151 18.91 1.67 20.28
C ASN A 151 19.35 3.14 20.20
N LEU A 152 18.48 4.08 20.60
CA LEU A 152 18.74 5.53 20.56
C LEU A 152 20.08 5.96 21.17
N ASP A 153 20.51 5.30 22.25
CA ASP A 153 21.73 5.65 22.98
C ASP A 153 23.02 5.35 22.24
N THR A 154 23.02 4.31 21.41
CA THR A 154 24.22 3.82 20.73
C THR A 154 24.35 4.37 19.31
N ILE A 155 23.28 4.96 18.76
CA ILE A 155 23.26 5.48 17.37
C ILE A 155 23.75 6.92 17.23
N GLU A 156 23.92 7.64 18.34
CA GLU A 156 24.24 9.07 18.32
C GLU A 156 25.61 9.33 17.66
N GLY A 157 25.64 10.29 16.73
CA GLY A 157 26.84 10.70 16.00
C GLY A 157 27.13 9.92 14.71
N LYS A 158 26.45 8.80 14.45
CA LYS A 158 26.63 8.03 13.22
C LYS A 158 26.10 8.73 11.99
N GLU A 159 26.71 8.48 10.83
CA GLU A 159 26.22 8.96 9.55
C GLU A 159 25.14 8.02 9.02
N ILE A 160 24.07 8.58 8.46
CA ILE A 160 22.99 7.82 7.81
C ILE A 160 22.69 8.40 6.44
N GLU A 161 22.47 7.52 5.48
CA GLU A 161 22.08 7.84 4.11
C GLU A 161 20.80 7.10 3.74
N LEU A 162 19.80 7.81 3.23
CA LEU A 162 18.53 7.21 2.83
C LEU A 162 17.84 8.01 1.72
N SER A 163 16.95 7.33 1.00
CA SER A 163 16.12 7.94 -0.04
C SER A 163 14.64 7.84 0.28
N GLY A 164 13.90 8.93 0.05
CA GLY A 164 12.46 8.98 0.26
C GLY A 164 11.85 10.27 -0.26
N PHE A 165 10.53 10.36 -0.21
CA PHE A 165 9.83 11.61 -0.52
C PHE A 165 9.66 12.45 0.74
N VAL A 166 9.65 13.76 0.55
CA VAL A 166 9.44 14.72 1.63
C VAL A 166 7.98 14.68 2.07
N TYR A 167 7.77 14.53 3.37
CA TYR A 167 6.50 14.76 4.03
C TYR A 167 6.66 15.79 5.15
N ARG A 168 5.74 16.75 5.21
CA ARG A 168 5.71 17.76 6.28
C ARG A 168 4.38 17.67 7.01
N GLU A 169 4.43 17.22 8.26
CA GLU A 169 3.27 17.24 9.15
C GLU A 169 2.99 18.67 9.63
N ASN A 170 1.72 18.97 9.92
CA ASN A 170 1.31 20.27 10.45
C ASN A 170 1.98 20.63 11.79
N SER A 171 2.40 19.62 12.57
CA SER A 171 3.08 19.79 13.86
C SER A 171 4.57 20.12 13.74
N PHE A 172 5.16 20.03 12.53
CA PHE A 172 6.59 20.25 12.32
C PHE A 172 6.94 21.73 12.22
N THR A 173 8.12 22.09 12.73
CA THR A 173 8.70 23.43 12.51
C THR A 173 9.20 23.59 11.07
N LYS A 174 9.52 24.82 10.64
CA LYS A 174 10.10 25.09 9.30
C LYS A 174 11.45 24.39 9.05
N LYS A 175 12.10 23.91 10.10
CA LYS A 175 13.38 23.18 10.07
C LYS A 175 13.21 21.66 10.07
N GLN A 176 11.97 21.17 10.11
CA GLN A 176 11.66 19.76 10.20
C GLN A 176 10.87 19.27 8.98
N VAL A 177 11.26 18.10 8.50
CA VAL A 177 10.54 17.29 7.52
C VAL A 177 10.72 15.82 7.88
N ALA A 178 9.88 14.96 7.34
CA ALA A 178 10.11 13.53 7.31
C ALA A 178 10.57 13.15 5.90
N ILE A 179 11.62 12.34 5.81
CA ILE A 179 11.95 11.62 4.58
C ILE A 179 11.26 10.26 4.68
N SER A 180 10.30 10.04 3.80
CA SER A 180 9.29 9.00 3.96
C SER A 180 9.21 8.04 2.78
N ARG A 181 8.72 6.84 3.08
CA ARG A 181 8.32 5.81 2.12
C ARG A 181 6.92 5.29 2.50
N LEU A 182 6.20 4.79 1.51
CA LEU A 182 4.93 4.09 1.74
C LEU A 182 5.22 2.60 1.87
N ALA A 183 4.64 1.95 2.88
CA ALA A 183 4.64 0.49 3.02
C ALA A 183 3.30 -0.08 2.58
N MET A 184 3.28 -1.25 1.95
CA MET A 184 2.03 -1.96 1.58
C MET A 184 2.14 -3.44 1.95
N SER A 185 1.13 -4.00 2.61
CA SER A 185 1.13 -5.42 3.01
C SER A 185 0.37 -6.31 2.03
N CYS A 186 -0.81 -5.88 1.60
CA CYS A 186 -1.68 -6.61 0.68
C CYS A 186 -2.20 -5.73 -0.46
N CYS A 187 -2.58 -4.48 -0.20
CA CYS A 187 -3.15 -3.59 -1.20
C CYS A 187 -3.05 -2.11 -0.84
N VAL A 188 -3.21 -1.21 -1.82
CA VAL A 188 -3.05 0.25 -1.64
C VAL A 188 -3.91 0.85 -0.51
N VAL A 189 -4.99 0.17 -0.11
CA VAL A 189 -5.85 0.61 1.00
C VAL A 189 -5.14 0.48 2.35
N ASP A 190 -4.31 -0.54 2.52
CA ASP A 190 -3.51 -0.76 3.73
C ASP A 190 -2.20 0.02 3.76
N ALA A 191 -1.91 0.76 2.68
CA ALA A 191 -0.63 1.40 2.57
C ALA A 191 -0.46 2.46 3.66
N THR A 192 0.72 2.42 4.29
CA THR A 192 1.04 3.14 5.52
C THR A 192 2.29 3.98 5.33
N LEU A 193 2.29 5.20 5.86
CA LEU A 193 3.41 6.13 5.74
C LEU A 193 4.43 5.91 6.86
N TYR A 194 5.66 5.59 6.50
CA TYR A 194 6.80 5.52 7.41
C TYR A 194 7.83 6.58 7.03
N GLY A 195 8.54 7.14 8.00
CA GLY A 195 9.57 8.13 7.71
C GLY A 195 10.55 8.35 8.84
N TYR A 196 11.68 8.95 8.47
CA TYR A 196 12.71 9.40 9.40
C TYR A 196 12.59 10.90 9.57
N MET A 197 12.59 11.36 10.82
CA MET A 197 12.57 12.79 11.11
C MET A 197 13.92 13.41 10.73
N VAL A 198 13.87 14.48 9.96
CA VAL A 198 15.04 15.24 9.52
C VAL A 198 14.94 16.67 10.05
N ASN A 199 16.03 17.16 10.63
CA ASN A 199 16.18 18.53 11.09
C ASN A 199 17.32 19.23 10.34
N GLY A 200 17.08 20.44 9.83
CA GLY A 200 18.10 21.21 9.13
C GLY A 200 17.52 22.31 8.24
N HIS A 201 18.26 22.68 7.20
CA HIS A 201 17.82 23.66 6.21
C HIS A 201 16.89 23.01 5.17
N VAL A 202 15.67 22.67 5.58
CA VAL A 202 14.69 21.90 4.78
C VAL A 202 13.49 22.74 4.33
N SER A 203 13.47 24.04 4.61
CA SER A 203 12.30 24.89 4.37
C SER A 203 11.88 24.95 2.89
N GLY A 204 12.84 24.84 1.97
CA GLY A 204 12.61 24.83 0.52
C GLY A 204 12.16 23.48 -0.07
N MET A 205 12.20 22.40 0.70
CA MET A 205 11.77 21.07 0.24
C MET A 205 10.24 21.00 0.21
N LYS A 206 9.68 20.61 -0.94
CA LYS A 206 8.23 20.48 -1.14
C LYS A 206 7.78 19.05 -0.87
N THR A 207 6.58 18.90 -0.33
CA THR A 207 5.94 17.59 -0.15
C THR A 207 5.89 16.84 -1.49
N ASN A 208 6.12 15.51 -1.45
CA ASN A 208 6.22 14.59 -2.60
C ASN A 208 7.48 14.71 -3.47
N ASP A 209 8.34 15.73 -3.29
CA ASP A 209 9.64 15.73 -3.94
C ASP A 209 10.52 14.63 -3.32
N TRP A 210 11.24 13.90 -4.18
CA TRP A 210 12.13 12.83 -3.76
C TRP A 210 13.55 13.33 -3.57
N TYR A 211 14.18 12.88 -2.49
CA TYR A 211 15.55 13.20 -2.16
C TYR A 211 16.31 11.97 -1.68
N THR A 212 17.58 11.90 -2.03
CA THR A 212 18.58 11.15 -1.27
C THR A 212 19.21 12.13 -0.29
N ILE A 213 19.22 11.78 1.00
CA ILE A 213 19.79 12.61 2.04
C ILE A 213 20.90 11.90 2.77
N THR A 214 21.88 12.68 3.23
CA THR A 214 22.91 12.23 4.16
C THR A 214 22.89 13.13 5.39
N GLY A 215 23.06 12.55 6.57
CA GLY A 215 23.06 13.31 7.82
C GLY A 215 23.62 12.52 8.99
N THR A 216 23.63 13.17 10.16
CA THR A 216 24.11 12.55 11.40
C THR A 216 22.95 12.28 12.34
N LEU A 217 22.93 11.11 12.96
CA LEU A 217 21.90 10.71 13.91
C LEU A 217 22.07 11.41 15.26
N LYS A 218 20.96 11.90 15.80
CA LYS A 218 20.85 12.50 17.14
C LYS A 218 19.56 12.04 17.82
N LYS A 219 19.54 12.12 19.15
CA LYS A 219 18.31 11.99 19.91
C LYS A 219 17.52 13.30 19.80
N GLY A 220 16.26 13.18 19.42
CA GLY A 220 15.30 14.26 19.49
C GLY A 220 14.08 13.87 20.30
N SER A 221 13.09 14.76 20.32
CA SER A 221 11.80 14.47 20.91
C SER A 221 10.69 14.83 19.93
N TYR A 222 9.70 13.96 19.83
CA TYR A 222 8.50 14.15 19.05
C TYR A 222 7.29 13.74 19.88
N LYS A 223 6.32 14.65 20.07
CA LYS A 223 5.13 14.45 20.91
C LYS A 223 5.43 13.94 22.34
N GLY A 224 6.60 14.28 22.88
CA GLY A 224 7.04 13.89 24.23
C GLY A 224 7.75 12.53 24.30
N GLU A 225 7.90 11.83 23.18
CA GLU A 225 8.66 10.57 23.08
C GLU A 225 10.05 10.83 22.50
N SER A 226 11.06 10.11 22.98
CA SER A 226 12.41 10.14 22.42
C SER A 226 12.42 9.42 21.07
N VAL A 227 12.88 10.11 20.02
CA VAL A 227 12.91 9.57 18.66
C VAL A 227 14.25 9.88 17.99
N PRO A 228 14.68 9.05 17.02
CA PRO A 228 15.88 9.34 16.25
C PRO A 228 15.59 10.49 15.28
N VAL A 229 16.49 11.48 15.26
CA VAL A 229 16.43 12.63 14.36
C VAL A 229 17.71 12.70 13.56
N ILE A 230 17.57 12.87 12.25
CA ILE A 230 18.67 13.04 11.31
C ILE A 230 18.95 14.53 11.19
N ASN A 231 20.12 14.96 11.62
CA ASN A 231 20.62 16.30 11.30
C ASN A 231 21.15 16.30 9.87
N LEU A 232 20.49 17.06 9.00
CA LEU A 232 20.79 17.10 7.57
C LEU A 232 22.20 17.65 7.32
N LYS A 233 23.01 16.93 6.55
CA LYS A 233 24.33 17.33 6.06
C LYS A 233 24.27 17.68 4.57
N ASP A 234 23.64 16.81 3.78
CA ASP A 234 23.48 16.99 2.34
C ASP A 234 22.15 16.41 1.85
N ALA A 235 21.63 16.96 0.73
CA ALA A 235 20.38 16.52 0.12
C ALA A 235 20.42 16.68 -1.40
N GLU A 236 20.30 15.58 -2.13
CA GLU A 236 20.23 15.55 -3.58
C GLU A 236 18.79 15.26 -4.02
N LYS A 237 18.24 16.12 -4.89
CA LYS A 237 16.89 15.90 -5.46
C LYS A 237 16.96 14.83 -6.54
N ILE A 238 16.15 13.79 -6.41
CA ILE A 238 16.08 12.67 -7.35
C ILE A 238 14.68 12.56 -7.98
N LYS A 239 14.56 11.75 -9.03
CA LYS A 239 13.25 11.32 -9.54
C LYS A 239 12.69 10.22 -8.64
N ALA A 240 11.37 10.11 -8.58
CA ALA A 240 10.73 9.00 -7.89
C ALA A 240 11.26 7.65 -8.44
N PRO A 241 11.62 6.70 -7.56
CA PRO A 241 12.03 5.36 -7.98
C PRO A 241 10.88 4.65 -8.69
N LYS A 242 11.24 3.62 -9.47
CA LYS A 242 10.24 2.76 -10.14
C LYS A 242 9.36 2.05 -9.12
N GLU A 243 9.96 1.59 -8.02
CA GLU A 243 9.26 0.98 -6.90
C GLU A 243 9.02 2.03 -5.82
N VAL A 244 7.74 2.36 -5.60
CA VAL A 244 7.35 3.42 -4.65
C VAL A 244 7.04 2.83 -3.27
N TYR A 245 6.57 1.58 -3.25
CA TYR A 245 6.16 0.91 -2.03
C TYR A 245 7.29 0.06 -1.46
N LEU A 246 7.43 0.09 -0.15
CA LEU A 246 8.16 -0.90 0.61
C LEU A 246 7.22 -2.06 0.90
N TYR A 247 7.76 -3.27 0.83
CA TYR A 247 7.03 -4.48 1.20
C TYR A 247 7.65 -5.01 2.47
N GLU A 248 6.84 -5.10 3.53
CA GLU A 248 7.30 -5.71 4.75
C GLU A 248 7.55 -7.20 4.46
N ASN A 249 8.84 -7.55 4.41
CA ASN A 249 9.27 -8.93 4.46
C ASN A 249 8.97 -9.41 5.88
N VAL A 250 7.72 -9.76 6.14
CA VAL A 250 7.40 -10.67 7.24
C VAL A 250 8.02 -12.00 6.83
N GLN A 251 9.33 -12.13 7.07
CA GLN A 251 9.96 -13.41 7.28
C GLN A 251 9.18 -13.97 8.47
N ILE A 252 8.18 -14.78 8.18
CA ILE A 252 7.59 -15.66 9.18
C ILE A 252 8.78 -16.48 9.64
N ILE A 253 9.32 -16.14 10.81
CA ILE A 253 10.25 -16.97 11.52
C ILE A 253 9.50 -18.29 11.68
N GLN A 254 9.87 -19.28 10.87
CA GLN A 254 9.40 -20.66 11.03
C GLN A 254 10.03 -21.25 12.30
#